data_AF-A0A9P5LKW0-F1
#
_entry.id   AF-A0A9P5LKW0-F1
#
_cell.length_a   1.000
_cell.length_b   1.000
_cell.length_c   1.000
_cell.angle_alpha   90.00
_cell.angle_beta   90.00
_cell.angle_gamma   90.00
#
_symmetry.space_group_name_H-M   'P 1'
#
loop_
_entity.id
_entity.type
_entity.pdbx_description
1 polymer ?
#
loop_
_entity_poly.entity_id
_entity_poly.type
_entity_poly.pdbx_seq_one_letter_code
_entity_poly.pdbx_strand_id
1 'polypeptide(L)'
;MEQREGLEFNIPGNSYATAYSSRWTYHGSELVTPEDLRLLQHMNCSYLSSGRPVTLLALKQHAQSLTNLIRKLSLSSTAAAVRELGHEEIGWGFQENEAFDWLDNLREPYENEDETHHVPLHSLSNHIRGQSDDNGLQHHCPLSEVRDFGPWSQKDGTRRPYQTHHNLVMHANECLEILDHEYSSTGGLMSILPTDTEHDTVELAGARNSLLGQWLLHHQHLVGRMHELEINYANSIDILEGEATVPLQVTRRTGPDGMSQGREIAYPQDRYVLVNAGDDVTSHLHRLLDQAEAHSNQKERIWKNAGASGERIWQEERGGKWYARGIIPVDLLTRFYRVAGKGHGSPIFVLPAIEKHPGVAATRSIEKRPTVVSIVTPTWPKRVSEWEHRFKERLDYAKEVELENKSLVRDNIEIEAAMARKNEKLRRNRDELAFLKATSSEGVGKTQQSLLRRIAAYEAKMKELKSVLPSKYHSQLTLTVEDEETGEV
;
A
#
# COMPACT_ATOMS: atom_id res chain seq x y z
N MET A 1 43.78 -11.81 38.39
CA MET A 1 42.52 -11.11 38.09
C MET A 1 41.54 -11.45 39.19
N GLU A 2 41.51 -10.62 40.24
CA GLU A 2 40.56 -10.77 41.35
C GLU A 2 39.17 -10.40 40.84
N GLN A 3 38.24 -11.37 40.91
CA GLN A 3 36.81 -11.11 40.86
C GLN A 3 36.43 -10.33 42.12
N ARG A 4 36.39 -9.00 42.02
CA ARG A 4 35.67 -8.18 43.00
C ARG A 4 34.19 -8.28 42.63
N GLU A 5 33.41 -8.96 43.47
CA GLU A 5 31.96 -8.83 43.53
C GLU A 5 31.62 -7.38 43.89
N GLY A 6 31.66 -6.49 42.90
CA GLY A 6 31.14 -5.14 43.00
C GLY A 6 29.63 -5.22 42.80
N LEU A 7 28.86 -4.87 43.83
CA LEU A 7 27.45 -4.55 43.67
C LEU A 7 27.34 -3.46 42.59
N GLU A 8 26.90 -3.83 41.39
CA GLU A 8 26.66 -2.89 40.32
C GLU A 8 25.50 -1.98 40.73
N PHE A 9 25.80 -0.71 41.00
CA PHE A 9 24.79 0.31 41.20
C PHE A 9 24.13 0.60 39.84
N ASN A 10 22.93 0.06 39.65
CA ASN A 10 22.09 0.30 38.49
C ASN A 10 20.79 1.01 38.91
N ILE A 11 20.22 1.75 37.97
CA ILE A 11 18.87 2.30 38.15
C ILE A 11 17.89 1.15 37.87
N PRO A 12 17.03 0.78 38.82
CA PRO A 12 16.14 -0.36 38.66
C PRO A 12 15.16 -0.13 37.50
N GLY A 13 14.77 -1.22 36.84
CA GLY A 13 13.70 -1.20 35.84
C GLY A 13 12.38 -0.76 36.46
N ASN A 14 11.58 -0.03 35.70
CA ASN A 14 10.25 0.40 36.09
C ASN A 14 9.21 -0.24 35.15
N SER A 15 7.93 0.09 35.36
CA SER A 15 6.82 -0.45 34.54
C SER A 15 6.89 -0.08 33.05
N TYR A 16 7.75 0.86 32.66
CA TYR A 16 7.81 1.46 31.32
C TYR A 16 9.17 1.32 30.65
N ALA A 17 10.22 0.91 31.38
CA ALA A 17 11.58 0.76 30.87
C ALA A 17 12.39 -0.28 31.66
N THR A 18 13.36 -0.89 30.96
CA THR A 18 14.31 -1.84 31.54
C THR A 18 15.35 -1.15 32.42
N ALA A 19 16.03 -1.91 33.28
CA ALA A 19 17.09 -1.39 34.15
C ALA A 19 18.19 -0.69 33.31
N TYR A 20 18.73 0.41 33.85
CA TYR A 20 19.74 1.22 33.19
C TYR A 20 21.02 1.28 34.01
N SER A 21 22.16 1.05 33.36
CA SER A 21 23.49 1.25 33.92
C SER A 21 24.32 2.10 32.97
N SER A 22 25.14 2.97 33.52
CA SER A 22 26.06 3.80 32.76
C SER A 22 27.36 3.98 33.52
N ARG A 23 28.38 4.52 32.85
CA ARG A 23 29.66 4.88 33.51
C ARG A 23 29.46 5.77 34.74
N TRP A 24 28.39 6.56 34.76
CA TRP A 24 28.06 7.48 35.83
C TRP A 24 27.52 6.79 37.09
N THR A 25 26.92 5.61 36.94
CA THR A 25 26.34 4.84 38.05
C THR A 25 27.33 3.84 38.66
N TYR A 26 28.59 3.76 38.21
CA TYR A 26 29.58 2.84 38.80
C TYR A 26 30.03 3.31 40.19
N HIS A 27 30.36 2.35 41.07
CA HIS A 27 30.81 2.53 42.47
C HIS A 27 32.02 3.49 42.66
N GLY A 28 32.75 3.85 41.58
CA GLY A 28 33.88 4.80 41.63
C GLY A 28 33.53 6.26 41.29
N SER A 29 32.29 6.52 40.90
CA SER A 29 31.77 7.85 40.59
C SER A 29 31.22 8.45 41.88
N GLU A 30 31.99 9.28 42.60
CA GLU A 30 31.53 9.99 43.82
C GLU A 30 30.33 10.94 43.58
N LEU A 31 29.79 10.98 42.36
CA LEU A 31 28.69 11.85 41.93
C LEU A 31 27.30 11.33 42.30
N VAL A 32 27.14 10.02 42.53
CA VAL A 32 25.82 9.39 42.76
C VAL A 32 25.81 8.64 44.07
N THR A 33 24.96 9.09 45.01
CA THR A 33 24.71 8.37 46.26
C THR A 33 23.60 7.32 46.10
N PRO A 34 23.50 6.33 47.00
CA PRO A 34 22.39 5.37 46.98
C PRO A 34 20.99 6.01 47.10
N GLU A 35 20.90 7.18 47.73
CA GLU A 35 19.66 7.97 47.83
C GLU A 35 19.31 8.64 46.50
N ASP A 36 20.31 9.14 45.78
CA ASP A 36 20.12 9.70 44.42
C ASP A 36 19.58 8.64 43.45
N LEU A 37 19.94 7.36 43.61
CA LEU A 37 19.43 6.28 42.75
C LEU A 37 17.91 6.09 42.88
N ARG A 38 17.33 6.38 44.05
CA ARG A 38 15.87 6.35 44.22
C ARG A 38 15.18 7.51 43.51
N LEU A 39 15.78 8.71 43.58
CA LEU A 39 15.28 9.90 42.87
C LEU A 39 15.37 9.75 41.35
N LEU A 40 16.31 8.94 40.86
CA LEU A 40 16.55 8.69 39.44
C LEU A 40 15.81 7.46 38.90
N GLN A 41 14.92 6.82 39.67
CA GLN A 41 14.21 5.59 39.28
C GLN A 41 13.37 5.74 37.98
N HIS A 42 12.93 6.95 37.66
CA HIS A 42 12.11 7.24 36.48
C HIS A 42 12.91 7.81 35.30
N MET A 43 14.24 7.79 35.35
CA MET A 43 15.14 8.29 34.31
C MET A 43 15.13 7.47 33.02
N ASN A 44 15.05 6.15 33.15
CA ASN A 44 14.91 5.22 32.03
C ASN A 44 13.49 5.35 31.48
N CYS A 45 13.33 6.00 30.32
CA CYS A 45 12.01 6.29 29.77
C CYS A 45 11.84 5.85 28.32
N SER A 46 10.95 4.89 28.13
CA SER A 46 10.18 4.69 26.90
C SER A 46 8.70 4.96 27.19
N TYR A 47 8.37 5.98 28.00
CA TYR A 47 6.99 6.21 28.46
C TYR A 47 5.98 6.26 27.32
N LEU A 48 6.27 7.02 26.26
CA LEU A 48 5.38 7.13 25.10
C LEU A 48 5.47 5.94 24.14
N SER A 49 6.50 5.09 24.24
CA SER A 49 6.78 4.00 23.28
C SER A 49 6.68 2.58 23.86
N SER A 50 6.51 2.43 25.17
CA SER A 50 6.56 1.15 25.91
C SER A 50 5.29 0.28 25.81
N GLY A 51 4.31 0.68 24.99
CA GLY A 51 3.05 -0.02 24.82
C GLY A 51 2.08 0.08 26.00
N ARG A 52 2.53 0.57 27.17
CA ARG A 52 1.69 0.87 28.33
C ARG A 52 1.33 2.36 28.34
N PRO A 53 0.04 2.74 28.52
CA PRO A 53 -0.35 4.13 28.62
C PRO A 53 0.24 4.77 29.87
N VAL A 54 0.75 5.99 29.74
CA VAL A 54 1.42 6.72 30.81
C VAL A 54 0.38 7.39 31.71
N THR A 55 0.64 7.42 33.01
CA THR A 55 -0.14 8.18 34.01
C THR A 55 0.47 9.56 34.26
N LEU A 56 -0.32 10.55 34.66
CA LEU A 56 0.20 11.89 34.99
C LEU A 56 1.26 11.85 36.11
N LEU A 57 1.07 10.99 37.12
CA LEU A 57 2.07 10.77 38.17
C LEU A 57 3.43 10.35 37.59
N ALA A 58 3.44 9.33 36.74
CA ALA A 58 4.66 8.85 36.09
C ALA A 58 5.34 9.92 35.21
N LEU A 59 4.58 10.80 34.55
CA LEU A 59 5.14 11.94 33.82
C LEU A 59 5.83 12.95 34.76
N LYS A 60 5.19 13.27 35.89
CA LYS A 60 5.76 14.18 36.90
C LYS A 60 7.00 13.58 37.58
N GLN A 61 6.96 12.30 37.94
CA GLN A 61 8.12 11.56 38.48
C GLN A 61 9.28 11.53 37.49
N HIS A 62 8.99 11.32 36.21
CA HIS A 62 10.00 11.39 35.15
C HIS A 62 10.61 12.80 35.04
N ALA A 63 9.78 13.85 35.02
CA ALA A 63 10.24 15.23 34.98
C ALA A 63 11.11 15.56 36.20
N GLN A 64 10.70 15.15 37.40
CA GLN A 64 11.48 15.33 38.63
C GLN A 64 12.84 14.63 38.55
N SER A 65 12.87 13.39 38.06
CA SER A 65 14.12 12.63 37.89
C SER A 65 15.08 13.32 36.91
N LEU A 66 14.56 13.84 35.79
CA LEU A 66 15.35 14.62 34.82
C LEU A 66 15.87 15.91 35.42
N THR A 67 15.05 16.66 36.14
CA THR A 67 15.46 17.90 36.82
C THR A 67 16.55 17.61 37.86
N ASN A 68 16.43 16.51 38.60
CA ASN A 68 17.47 16.08 39.54
C ASN A 68 18.78 15.69 38.85
N LEU A 69 18.73 15.02 37.70
CA LEU A 69 19.92 14.78 36.89
C LEU A 69 20.55 16.10 36.39
N ILE A 70 19.75 16.99 35.82
CA ILE A 70 20.21 18.28 35.31
C ILE A 70 20.88 19.09 36.42
N ARG A 71 20.30 19.11 37.63
CA ARG A 71 20.89 19.76 38.81
C ARG A 71 22.26 19.22 39.17
N LYS A 72 22.52 17.92 38.96
CA LYS A 72 23.82 17.29 39.26
C LYS A 72 24.84 17.51 38.13
N LEU A 73 24.40 17.64 36.88
CA LEU A 73 25.27 17.86 35.72
C LEU A 73 25.61 19.35 35.51
N SER A 74 24.67 20.24 35.78
CA SER A 74 24.79 21.68 35.56
C SER A 74 24.55 22.42 36.87
N LEU A 75 25.65 22.83 37.51
CA LEU A 75 25.59 23.65 38.71
C LEU A 75 25.14 25.07 38.32
N SER A 76 24.01 25.52 38.86
CA SER A 76 23.58 26.91 38.68
C SER A 76 24.54 27.84 39.41
N SER A 77 25.03 28.87 38.71
CA SER A 77 25.86 29.93 39.29
C SER A 77 25.03 30.97 40.06
N THR A 78 23.71 30.97 39.88
CA THR A 78 22.76 31.85 40.56
C THR A 78 21.72 31.04 41.32
N ALA A 79 21.39 31.45 42.54
CA ALA A 79 20.32 30.84 43.31
C ALA A 79 18.96 31.29 42.75
N ALA A 80 18.19 30.35 42.23
CA ALA A 80 16.76 30.52 41.95
C ALA A 80 16.00 29.62 42.94
N ALA A 81 14.94 30.16 43.55
CA ALA A 81 14.22 29.47 44.61
C ALA A 81 13.41 28.29 44.04
N VAL A 82 14.01 27.10 44.12
CA VAL A 82 13.26 25.85 44.27
C VAL A 82 13.21 25.61 45.78
N ARG A 83 12.01 25.48 46.35
CA ARG A 83 11.80 25.54 47.80
C ARG A 83 12.66 24.50 48.53
N GLU A 84 13.66 24.94 49.27
CA GLU A 84 14.29 24.11 50.29
C GLU A 84 13.40 24.20 51.54
N LEU A 85 12.89 23.05 52.00
CA LEU A 85 12.08 22.95 53.22
C LEU A 85 12.79 23.67 54.39
N GLY A 86 12.19 24.76 54.88
CA GLY A 86 12.71 25.50 56.04
C GLY A 86 12.38 27.01 56.10
N HIS A 87 11.89 27.64 55.03
CA HIS A 87 11.54 29.07 55.04
C HIS A 87 10.04 29.29 54.78
N GLU A 88 9.29 29.61 55.84
CA GLU A 88 7.87 30.05 55.81
C GLU A 88 7.72 31.51 55.34
N GLU A 89 8.45 31.94 54.30
CA GLU A 89 8.28 33.30 53.77
C GLU A 89 7.53 33.29 52.42
N ILE A 90 6.24 33.60 52.53
CA ILE A 90 5.41 34.34 51.57
C ILE A 90 5.09 33.61 50.24
N GLY A 91 4.01 32.82 50.26
CA GLY A 91 3.00 32.75 49.19
C GLY A 91 3.37 32.29 47.78
N TRP A 92 4.60 31.86 47.51
CA TRP A 92 5.07 31.46 46.17
C TRP A 92 5.43 29.96 46.12
N GLY A 93 4.56 29.10 46.67
CA GLY A 93 4.64 27.64 46.46
C GLY A 93 3.77 27.22 45.28
N PHE A 94 4.11 26.12 44.61
CA PHE A 94 3.18 25.52 43.66
C PHE A 94 2.00 24.91 44.45
N GLN A 95 0.77 25.02 43.96
CA GLN A 95 -0.34 24.34 44.65
C GLN A 95 -0.33 22.85 44.31
N GLU A 96 -0.64 22.01 45.28
CA GLU A 96 -0.79 20.56 45.04
C GLU A 96 -1.80 20.32 43.90
N ASN A 97 -1.49 19.37 43.01
CA ASN A 97 -2.25 19.02 41.81
C ASN A 97 -2.17 20.03 40.65
N GLU A 98 -1.34 21.08 40.74
CA GLU A 98 -1.01 21.94 39.59
C GLU A 98 0.08 21.30 38.71
N ALA A 99 0.41 21.96 37.59
CA ALA A 99 1.35 21.42 36.60
C ALA A 99 2.78 21.22 37.13
N PHE A 100 3.18 22.04 38.12
CA PHE A 100 4.56 22.16 38.60
C PHE A 100 4.72 21.84 40.10
N ASP A 101 3.70 21.25 40.72
CA ASP A 101 3.71 20.83 42.13
C ASP A 101 4.92 19.95 42.52
N TRP A 102 5.39 19.11 41.61
CA TRP A 102 6.57 18.25 41.79
C TRP A 102 7.89 19.02 41.96
N LEU A 103 7.93 20.33 41.66
CA LEU A 103 9.10 21.18 41.91
C LEU A 103 9.20 21.65 43.36
N ASP A 104 8.15 21.52 44.17
CA ASP A 104 8.18 21.98 45.57
C ASP A 104 9.14 21.19 46.46
N ASN A 105 9.41 19.92 46.13
CA ASN A 105 10.37 19.07 46.84
C ASN A 105 11.15 18.20 45.84
N LEU A 106 12.46 18.45 45.72
CA LEU A 106 13.38 17.66 44.89
C LEU A 106 14.25 16.67 45.69
N ARG A 107 14.09 16.62 47.02
CA ARG A 107 14.89 15.77 47.91
C ARG A 107 14.28 14.38 48.08
N GLU A 108 12.98 14.25 47.87
CA GLU A 108 12.23 13.00 47.98
C GLU A 108 11.55 12.66 46.64
N PRO A 109 11.33 11.38 46.33
CA PRO A 109 10.56 10.99 45.15
C PRO A 109 9.15 11.60 45.20
N TYR A 110 8.70 12.13 44.07
CA TYR A 110 7.36 12.72 43.98
C TYR A 110 6.29 11.64 44.10
N GLU A 111 5.40 11.83 45.06
CA GLU A 111 4.22 10.99 45.29
C GLU A 111 2.99 11.91 45.36
N ASN A 112 1.89 11.43 44.81
CA ASN A 112 0.60 12.11 44.86
C ASN A 112 -0.49 11.03 44.97
N GLU A 113 -1.44 11.22 45.88
CA GLU A 113 -2.54 10.29 46.15
C GLU A 113 -3.81 10.60 45.37
N ASP A 114 -3.84 11.72 44.62
CA ASP A 114 -5.01 12.12 43.85
C ASP A 114 -5.35 11.12 42.73
N GLU A 115 -6.61 10.72 42.66
CA GLU A 115 -7.11 9.72 41.73
C GLU A 115 -6.81 10.10 40.27
N THR A 116 -6.89 11.39 39.94
CA THR A 116 -6.66 11.87 38.56
C THR A 116 -5.22 11.64 38.08
N HIS A 117 -4.26 11.62 39.01
CA HIS A 117 -2.84 11.42 38.72
C HIS A 117 -2.50 9.96 38.36
N HIS A 118 -3.35 9.02 38.81
CA HIS A 118 -3.21 7.60 38.54
C HIS A 118 -3.97 7.12 37.29
N VAL A 119 -4.69 8.02 36.61
CA VAL A 119 -5.45 7.69 35.40
C VAL A 119 -4.51 7.48 34.20
N PRO A 120 -4.64 6.38 33.46
CA PRO A 120 -3.87 6.14 32.24
C PRO A 120 -4.30 7.09 31.10
N LEU A 121 -3.34 7.79 30.52
CA LEU A 121 -3.56 8.73 29.42
C LEU A 121 -3.46 8.01 28.07
N HIS A 122 -4.52 7.31 27.68
CA HIS A 122 -4.57 6.56 26.41
C HIS A 122 -4.48 7.46 25.17
N SER A 123 -4.89 8.73 25.28
CA SER A 123 -4.79 9.71 24.18
C SER A 123 -3.34 10.01 23.77
N LEU A 124 -2.39 9.83 24.70
CA LEU A 124 -0.96 10.02 24.45
C LEU A 124 -0.27 8.75 23.94
N SER A 125 -1.02 7.67 23.70
CA SER A 125 -0.45 6.43 23.19
C SER A 125 0.15 6.63 21.79
N ASN A 126 1.36 6.10 21.60
CA ASN A 126 2.03 6.20 20.32
C ASN A 126 1.34 5.31 19.28
N HIS A 127 0.89 5.93 18.19
CA HIS A 127 0.24 5.25 17.07
C HIS A 127 1.24 4.65 16.09
N ILE A 128 2.53 5.00 16.20
CA ILE A 128 3.61 4.47 15.37
C ILE A 128 4.14 3.21 16.05
N ARG A 129 3.99 2.07 15.37
CA ARG A 129 4.50 0.77 15.81
C ARG A 129 6.01 0.67 15.62
N GLY A 130 6.50 1.23 14.52
CA GLY A 130 7.91 1.17 14.18
C GLY A 130 8.23 2.10 13.02
N GLN A 131 9.50 2.44 12.93
CA GLN A 131 10.06 3.17 11.80
C GLN A 131 11.32 2.42 11.37
N SER A 132 11.38 2.05 10.10
CA SER A 132 12.61 1.54 9.50
C SER A 132 12.90 2.31 8.22
N ASP A 133 14.18 2.44 7.87
CA ASP A 133 14.59 3.17 6.68
C ASP A 133 14.00 2.55 5.40
N ASP A 134 13.81 1.22 5.39
CA ASP A 134 13.27 0.48 4.24
C ASP A 134 11.74 0.54 4.11
N ASN A 135 11.01 0.48 5.23
CA ASN A 135 9.55 0.36 5.23
C ASN A 135 8.84 1.66 5.61
N GLY A 136 9.58 2.71 5.97
CA GLY A 136 9.05 3.97 6.44
C GLY A 136 8.32 3.84 7.79
N LEU A 137 7.35 4.72 8.02
CA LEU A 137 6.53 4.76 9.22
C LEU A 137 5.45 3.68 9.19
N GLN A 138 5.47 2.76 10.16
CA GLN A 138 4.45 1.73 10.33
C GLN A 138 3.52 2.11 11.48
N HIS A 139 2.23 2.20 11.21
CA HIS A 139 1.22 2.50 12.21
C HIS A 139 0.66 1.22 12.86
N HIS A 140 0.17 1.34 14.10
CA HIS A 140 -0.61 0.28 14.73
C HIS A 140 -1.95 0.07 14.00
N CYS A 141 -2.36 -1.19 13.87
CA CYS A 141 -3.69 -1.50 13.37
C CYS A 141 -4.77 -0.92 14.31
N PRO A 142 -5.81 -0.23 13.80
CA PRO A 142 -6.87 0.34 14.64
C PRO A 142 -7.63 -0.70 15.46
N LEU A 143 -7.66 -1.95 14.96
CA LEU A 143 -8.35 -3.08 15.59
C LEU A 143 -7.47 -3.81 16.62
N SER A 144 -6.21 -3.39 16.80
CA SER A 144 -5.32 -4.03 17.76
C SER A 144 -5.78 -3.79 19.20
N GLU A 145 -5.86 -4.88 19.94
CA GLU A 145 -6.30 -4.88 21.32
C GLU A 145 -5.10 -4.78 22.25
N VAL A 146 -5.16 -3.82 23.16
CA VAL A 146 -4.19 -3.61 24.21
C VAL A 146 -4.87 -3.91 25.55
N ARG A 147 -4.12 -4.50 26.49
CA ARG A 147 -4.62 -4.71 27.86
C ARG A 147 -5.03 -3.37 28.47
N ASP A 148 -6.18 -3.34 29.13
CA ASP A 148 -6.61 -2.17 29.86
C ASP A 148 -5.79 -2.04 31.15
N PHE A 149 -5.34 -0.82 31.44
CA PHE A 149 -4.50 -0.53 32.61
C PHE A 149 -5.21 0.49 33.49
N GLY A 150 -4.85 0.56 34.77
CA GLY A 150 -5.28 1.63 35.67
C GLY A 150 -6.41 1.26 36.65
N PRO A 151 -6.77 2.20 37.55
CA PRO A 151 -7.66 1.93 38.69
C PRO A 151 -9.09 1.53 38.27
N TRP A 152 -9.55 2.05 37.14
CA TRP A 152 -10.88 1.78 36.59
C TRP A 152 -10.90 0.67 35.53
N SER A 153 -9.77 -0.02 35.33
CA SER A 153 -9.73 -1.14 34.39
C SER A 153 -10.59 -2.29 34.90
N GLN A 154 -11.39 -2.86 34.01
CA GLN A 154 -12.07 -4.12 34.29
C GLN A 154 -11.01 -5.23 34.34
N LYS A 155 -11.06 -6.14 35.31
CA LYS A 155 -10.11 -7.27 35.39
C LYS A 155 -10.14 -8.03 34.05
N ASP A 156 -8.98 -8.10 33.38
CA ASP A 156 -8.78 -8.68 32.04
C ASP A 156 -9.51 -7.96 30.88
N GLY A 157 -9.87 -6.68 31.05
CA GLY A 157 -10.40 -5.86 29.96
C GLY A 157 -9.39 -5.60 28.86
N THR A 158 -9.84 -5.61 27.60
CA THR A 158 -9.06 -5.14 26.45
C THR A 158 -9.66 -3.85 25.92
N ARG A 159 -8.79 -2.95 25.42
CA ARG A 159 -9.16 -1.67 24.82
C ARG A 159 -8.49 -1.52 23.47
N ARG A 160 -9.11 -0.72 22.59
CA ARG A 160 -8.58 -0.37 21.26
C ARG A 160 -8.17 1.10 21.23
N PRO A 161 -6.99 1.46 21.74
CA PRO A 161 -6.58 2.86 21.87
C PRO A 161 -6.35 3.54 20.52
N TYR A 162 -6.01 2.77 19.48
CA TYR A 162 -5.68 3.30 18.14
C TYR A 162 -6.90 3.50 17.23
N GLN A 163 -8.10 3.24 17.74
CA GLN A 163 -9.36 3.31 17.02
C GLN A 163 -9.82 4.77 16.85
N THR A 164 -9.16 5.52 15.97
CA THR A 164 -9.65 6.83 15.51
C THR A 164 -10.45 6.67 14.22
N HIS A 165 -11.38 7.60 13.94
CA HIS A 165 -12.15 7.56 12.68
C HIS A 165 -11.25 7.56 11.45
N HIS A 166 -10.19 8.36 11.46
CA HIS A 166 -9.23 8.42 10.36
C HIS A 166 -8.50 7.07 10.18
N ASN A 167 -7.96 6.50 11.25
CA ASN A 167 -7.22 5.25 11.15
C ASN A 167 -8.11 4.07 10.72
N LEU A 168 -9.39 4.05 11.16
CA LEU A 168 -10.37 3.07 10.70
C LEU A 168 -10.63 3.18 9.19
N VAL A 169 -10.76 4.39 8.66
CA VAL A 169 -10.96 4.62 7.22
C VAL A 169 -9.74 4.18 6.41
N MET A 170 -8.54 4.55 6.86
CA MET A 170 -7.30 4.13 6.19
C MET A 170 -7.13 2.60 6.21
N HIS A 171 -7.42 1.97 7.34
CA HIS A 171 -7.39 0.51 7.45
C HIS A 171 -8.44 -0.16 6.56
N ALA A 172 -9.65 0.39 6.48
CA ALA A 172 -10.67 -0.10 5.55
C ALA A 172 -10.21 0.03 4.09
N ASN A 173 -9.56 1.14 3.72
CA ASN A 173 -9.00 1.32 2.38
C ASN A 173 -7.91 0.29 2.07
N GLU A 174 -6.98 0.05 2.99
CA GLU A 174 -5.96 -1.01 2.85
C GLU A 174 -6.61 -2.39 2.63
N CYS A 175 -7.64 -2.73 3.41
CA CYS A 175 -8.38 -3.97 3.22
C CYS A 175 -9.04 -4.06 1.84
N LEU A 176 -9.64 -2.97 1.35
CA LEU A 176 -10.27 -2.92 0.03
C LEU A 176 -9.26 -3.04 -1.10
N GLU A 177 -8.08 -2.43 -0.97
CA GLU A 177 -6.98 -2.56 -1.95
C GLU A 177 -6.44 -4.00 -2.01
N ILE A 178 -6.28 -4.65 -0.86
CA ILE A 178 -5.87 -6.06 -0.80
C ILE A 178 -6.91 -6.94 -1.48
N LEU A 179 -8.19 -6.75 -1.17
CA LEU A 179 -9.28 -7.51 -1.79
C LEU A 179 -9.32 -7.27 -3.31
N ASP A 180 -9.23 -6.02 -3.76
CA ASP A 180 -9.22 -5.72 -5.20
C ASP A 180 -8.05 -6.39 -5.93
N HIS A 181 -6.87 -6.43 -5.29
CA HIS A 181 -5.72 -7.14 -5.83
C HIS A 181 -5.93 -8.66 -5.90
N GLU A 182 -6.37 -9.30 -4.82
CA GLU A 182 -6.63 -10.75 -4.78
C GLU A 182 -7.63 -11.17 -5.85
N TYR A 183 -8.69 -10.38 -6.01
CA TYR A 183 -9.75 -10.63 -7.00
C TYR A 183 -9.47 -10.00 -8.37
N SER A 184 -8.30 -9.38 -8.59
CA SER A 184 -7.96 -8.70 -9.85
C SER A 184 -8.09 -9.62 -11.08
N SER A 185 -7.72 -10.90 -10.93
CA SER A 185 -7.83 -11.91 -12.00
C SER A 185 -9.28 -12.24 -12.40
N THR A 186 -10.23 -12.10 -11.48
CA THR A 186 -11.66 -12.38 -11.68
C THR A 186 -12.49 -11.12 -11.97
N GLY A 187 -11.86 -9.93 -11.96
CA GLY A 187 -12.53 -8.65 -12.24
C GLY A 187 -12.50 -7.65 -11.08
N GLY A 188 -11.57 -7.80 -10.14
CA GLY A 188 -11.40 -6.93 -8.97
C GLY A 188 -12.49 -7.11 -7.93
N LEU A 189 -12.68 -6.07 -7.11
CA LEU A 189 -13.65 -6.05 -6.01
C LEU A 189 -15.09 -6.39 -6.45
N MET A 190 -15.47 -6.08 -7.70
CA MET A 190 -16.81 -6.38 -8.23
C MET A 190 -17.07 -7.88 -8.43
N SER A 191 -16.03 -8.71 -8.50
CA SER A 191 -16.16 -10.16 -8.61
C SER A 191 -16.50 -10.86 -7.29
N ILE A 192 -16.47 -10.12 -6.17
CA ILE A 192 -16.94 -10.58 -4.86
C ILE A 192 -18.48 -10.71 -4.84
N LEU A 193 -19.17 -10.06 -5.78
CA LEU A 193 -20.61 -10.19 -5.89
C LEU A 193 -20.96 -11.60 -6.38
N PRO A 194 -21.82 -12.33 -5.64
CA PRO A 194 -22.24 -13.66 -6.04
C PRO A 194 -22.93 -13.62 -7.39
N THR A 195 -22.63 -14.61 -8.22
CA THR A 195 -23.31 -14.84 -9.50
C THR A 195 -24.42 -15.86 -9.27
N ASP A 196 -25.48 -15.87 -10.07
CA ASP A 196 -26.54 -16.88 -9.96
C ASP A 196 -26.07 -18.32 -10.35
N THR A 197 -24.76 -18.58 -10.37
CA THR A 197 -24.18 -19.88 -10.71
C THR A 197 -24.04 -20.76 -9.45
N GLU A 198 -24.36 -22.06 -9.59
CA GLU A 198 -24.37 -23.04 -8.49
C GLU A 198 -22.98 -23.30 -7.85
N HIS A 199 -21.92 -22.64 -8.32
CA HIS A 199 -20.55 -22.78 -7.81
C HIS A 199 -20.17 -21.77 -6.72
N ASP A 200 -21.06 -20.85 -6.36
CA ASP A 200 -20.76 -19.86 -5.32
C ASP A 200 -20.60 -20.54 -3.96
N THR A 201 -19.43 -20.37 -3.36
CA THR A 201 -19.10 -20.88 -2.04
C THR A 201 -19.99 -20.21 -0.98
N VAL A 202 -20.19 -20.87 0.16
CA VAL A 202 -20.93 -20.33 1.32
C VAL A 202 -20.39 -18.94 1.75
N GLU A 203 -19.11 -18.67 1.46
CA GLU A 203 -18.43 -17.41 1.74
C GLU A 203 -18.91 -16.25 0.84
N LEU A 204 -19.17 -16.50 -0.45
CA LEU A 204 -19.71 -15.49 -1.38
C LEU A 204 -21.17 -15.12 -1.06
N ALA A 205 -21.96 -16.08 -0.57
CA ALA A 205 -23.30 -15.80 -0.04
C ALA A 205 -23.25 -14.90 1.21
N GLY A 206 -22.24 -15.08 2.06
CA GLY A 206 -21.97 -14.20 3.20
C GLY A 206 -21.57 -12.78 2.78
N ALA A 207 -20.78 -12.65 1.71
CA ALA A 207 -20.32 -11.36 1.18
C ALA A 207 -21.48 -10.46 0.75
N ARG A 208 -22.58 -10.99 0.21
CA ARG A 208 -23.77 -10.22 -0.18
C ARG A 208 -24.47 -9.53 1.00
N ASN A 209 -24.44 -10.17 2.17
CA ASN A 209 -25.04 -9.64 3.39
C ASN A 209 -24.12 -8.66 4.13
N SER A 210 -22.85 -8.54 3.71
CA SER A 210 -21.95 -7.52 4.23
C SER A 210 -22.33 -6.13 3.71
N LEU A 211 -21.96 -5.08 4.47
CA LEU A 211 -22.13 -3.69 4.02
C LEU A 211 -21.36 -3.43 2.71
N LEU A 212 -20.22 -4.08 2.51
CA LEU A 212 -19.44 -3.99 1.28
C LEU A 212 -20.23 -4.55 0.09
N GLY A 213 -20.80 -5.74 0.22
CA GLY A 213 -21.60 -6.36 -0.83
C GLY A 213 -22.85 -5.54 -1.17
N GLN A 214 -23.54 -5.00 -0.17
CA GLN A 214 -24.68 -4.10 -0.38
C GLN A 214 -24.29 -2.83 -1.15
N TRP A 215 -23.13 -2.24 -0.81
CA TRP A 215 -22.61 -1.07 -1.51
C TRP A 215 -22.24 -1.37 -2.96
N LEU A 216 -21.57 -2.50 -3.22
CA LEU A 216 -21.17 -2.92 -4.57
C LEU A 216 -22.39 -3.22 -5.45
N LEU A 217 -23.37 -3.93 -4.91
CA LEU A 217 -24.62 -4.23 -5.61
C LEU A 217 -25.39 -2.95 -5.95
N HIS A 218 -25.47 -2.02 -5.00
CA HIS A 218 -26.06 -0.70 -5.26
C HIS A 218 -25.32 0.05 -6.38
N HIS A 219 -23.98 0.02 -6.39
CA HIS A 219 -23.19 0.68 -7.42
C HIS A 219 -23.40 0.05 -8.80
N GLN A 220 -23.41 -1.28 -8.90
CA GLN A 220 -23.70 -2.00 -10.15
C GLN A 220 -25.09 -1.65 -10.70
N HIS A 221 -26.10 -1.64 -9.83
CA HIS A 221 -27.47 -1.26 -10.21
C HIS A 221 -27.56 0.20 -10.65
N LEU A 222 -26.78 1.10 -10.04
CA LEU A 222 -26.73 2.51 -10.45
C LEU A 222 -26.13 2.67 -11.85
N VAL A 223 -24.99 2.00 -12.12
CA VAL A 223 -24.35 2.02 -13.45
C VAL A 223 -25.27 1.44 -14.52
N GLY A 224 -25.92 0.30 -14.25
CA GLY A 224 -26.88 -0.30 -15.19
C GLY A 224 -28.05 0.62 -15.52
N ARG A 225 -28.64 1.27 -14.52
CA ARG A 225 -29.71 2.27 -14.74
C ARG A 225 -29.25 3.47 -15.55
N MET A 226 -28.04 3.96 -15.30
CA MET A 226 -27.50 5.12 -16.01
C MET A 226 -27.29 4.79 -17.49
N HIS A 227 -26.74 3.62 -17.80
CA HIS A 227 -26.55 3.17 -19.18
C HIS A 227 -27.86 3.09 -19.96
N GLU A 228 -28.92 2.53 -19.36
CA GLU A 228 -30.24 2.47 -19.99
C GLU A 228 -30.87 3.86 -20.16
N LEU A 229 -30.66 4.76 -19.19
CA LEU A 229 -31.11 6.14 -19.32
C LEU A 229 -30.39 6.85 -20.47
N GLU A 230 -29.08 6.64 -20.62
CA GLU A 230 -28.29 7.19 -21.73
C GLU A 230 -28.78 6.66 -23.08
N ILE A 231 -29.05 5.36 -23.21
CA ILE A 231 -29.61 4.76 -24.44
C ILE A 231 -30.98 5.38 -24.75
N ASN A 232 -31.88 5.44 -23.78
CA ASN A 232 -33.22 6.00 -23.98
C ASN A 232 -33.17 7.50 -24.28
N TYR A 233 -32.24 8.22 -23.66
CA TYR A 233 -32.02 9.64 -23.91
C TYR A 233 -31.47 9.87 -25.32
N ALA A 234 -30.49 9.07 -25.78
CA ALA A 234 -29.98 9.11 -27.15
C ALA A 234 -31.09 8.81 -28.17
N ASN A 235 -31.86 7.74 -27.96
CA ASN A 235 -33.01 7.42 -28.80
C ASN A 235 -34.05 8.56 -28.84
N SER A 236 -34.27 9.23 -27.70
CA SER A 236 -35.19 10.37 -27.63
C SER A 236 -34.63 11.60 -28.34
N ILE A 237 -33.32 11.85 -28.27
CA ILE A 237 -32.66 12.90 -29.04
C ILE A 237 -32.77 12.60 -30.54
N ASP A 238 -32.49 11.39 -30.99
CA ASP A 238 -32.59 11.01 -32.40
C ASP A 238 -34.01 11.25 -32.96
N ILE A 239 -35.03 11.00 -32.14
CA ILE A 239 -36.44 11.26 -32.48
C ILE A 239 -36.77 12.76 -32.53
N LEU A 240 -36.14 13.57 -31.67
CA LEU A 240 -36.42 15.00 -31.53
C LEU A 240 -35.55 15.90 -32.42
N GLU A 241 -34.34 15.46 -32.78
CA GLU A 241 -33.37 16.19 -33.61
C GLU A 241 -33.78 16.15 -35.09
N GLY A 242 -34.46 15.08 -35.51
CA GLY A 242 -35.26 15.11 -36.73
C GLY A 242 -36.56 15.87 -36.47
N GLU A 243 -36.89 16.87 -37.29
CA GLU A 243 -38.23 17.46 -37.35
C GLU A 243 -39.25 16.35 -37.67
N ALA A 244 -39.74 15.64 -36.64
CA ALA A 244 -40.68 14.53 -36.75
C ALA A 244 -42.04 15.08 -37.22
N THR A 245 -42.13 15.29 -38.51
CA THR A 245 -43.29 15.80 -39.19
C THR A 245 -44.12 14.59 -39.61
N VAL A 246 -45.17 14.36 -38.82
CA VAL A 246 -46.17 13.31 -39.03
C VAL A 246 -46.78 13.49 -40.43
N PRO A 247 -46.81 12.46 -41.29
CA PRO A 247 -47.34 12.58 -42.64
C PRO A 247 -48.79 13.08 -42.64
N LEU A 248 -49.05 14.15 -43.39
CA LEU A 248 -50.38 14.71 -43.67
C LEU A 248 -51.24 13.76 -44.54
N GLN A 249 -50.96 12.45 -44.55
CA GLN A 249 -51.78 11.46 -45.25
C GLN A 249 -53.14 11.23 -44.57
N VAL A 250 -53.36 11.80 -43.38
CA VAL A 250 -54.68 11.94 -42.76
C VAL A 250 -55.58 12.96 -43.51
N THR A 251 -55.05 13.74 -44.45
CA THR A 251 -55.81 14.72 -45.25
C THR A 251 -56.20 14.26 -46.65
N ARG A 252 -55.72 13.11 -47.17
CA ARG A 252 -56.09 12.61 -48.51
C ARG A 252 -57.38 11.75 -48.52
N ARG A 253 -58.39 12.18 -47.77
CA ARG A 253 -59.76 11.64 -47.90
C ARG A 253 -60.62 12.41 -48.90
N THR A 254 -60.00 13.28 -49.72
CA THR A 254 -60.64 14.03 -50.79
C THR A 254 -60.43 13.34 -52.14
N GLY A 255 -61.54 13.13 -52.83
CA GLY A 255 -61.70 12.33 -54.04
C GLY A 255 -61.20 12.97 -55.34
N PRO A 256 -61.77 12.60 -56.50
CA PRO A 256 -61.14 12.72 -57.83
C PRO A 256 -60.88 14.12 -58.40
N ASP A 257 -61.11 15.22 -57.67
CA ASP A 257 -61.06 16.59 -58.21
C ASP A 257 -59.74 17.35 -57.96
N GLY A 258 -58.67 16.67 -57.56
CA GLY A 258 -57.36 17.30 -57.27
C GLY A 258 -56.49 17.69 -58.48
N MET A 259 -56.98 17.56 -59.71
CA MET A 259 -56.15 17.73 -60.93
C MET A 259 -56.11 19.17 -61.49
N SER A 260 -56.66 20.18 -60.81
CA SER A 260 -56.87 21.51 -61.40
C SER A 260 -56.40 22.72 -60.57
N GLN A 261 -55.40 22.57 -59.69
CA GLN A 261 -54.69 23.72 -59.12
C GLN A 261 -53.17 23.59 -59.22
N GLY A 262 -52.54 24.69 -59.65
CA GLY A 262 -51.14 24.74 -60.08
C GLY A 262 -50.13 24.41 -58.99
N ARG A 263 -48.96 23.93 -59.44
CA ARG A 263 -47.71 23.69 -58.68
C ARG A 263 -47.87 23.76 -57.16
N GLU A 264 -48.34 22.65 -56.59
CA GLU A 264 -48.14 22.41 -55.16
C GLU A 264 -46.63 22.33 -54.90
N ILE A 265 -46.15 23.17 -54.00
CA ILE A 265 -44.81 23.08 -53.43
C ILE A 265 -44.82 21.82 -52.57
N ALA A 266 -44.41 20.69 -53.16
CA ALA A 266 -44.19 19.45 -52.42
C ALA A 266 -43.15 19.73 -51.33
N TYR A 267 -43.58 19.63 -50.07
CA TYR A 267 -42.67 19.69 -48.93
C TYR A 267 -41.64 18.54 -49.03
N PRO A 268 -40.42 18.68 -48.47
CA PRO A 268 -39.31 17.72 -48.64
C PRO A 268 -39.65 16.24 -48.32
N GLN A 269 -40.74 15.99 -47.60
CA GLN A 269 -41.27 14.68 -47.23
C GLN A 269 -41.80 13.85 -48.41
N ASP A 270 -42.16 14.46 -49.54
CA ASP A 270 -42.68 13.75 -50.72
C ASP A 270 -41.59 13.12 -51.61
N ARG A 271 -40.30 13.27 -51.24
CA ARG A 271 -39.20 12.65 -51.99
C ARG A 271 -39.04 11.16 -51.68
N TYR A 272 -39.52 10.70 -50.52
CA TYR A 272 -39.43 9.30 -50.12
C TYR A 272 -40.72 8.57 -50.45
N VAL A 273 -40.63 7.60 -51.36
CA VAL A 273 -41.76 6.75 -51.73
C VAL A 273 -41.54 5.39 -51.08
N LEU A 274 -42.40 5.03 -50.12
CA LEU A 274 -42.40 3.68 -49.55
C LEU A 274 -42.88 2.69 -50.63
N VAL A 275 -41.99 1.80 -51.06
CA VAL A 275 -42.31 0.79 -52.08
C VAL A 275 -42.68 -0.52 -51.40
N ASN A 276 -43.83 -1.07 -51.80
CA ASN A 276 -44.41 -2.30 -51.25
C ASN A 276 -44.69 -2.26 -49.73
N ALA A 277 -45.04 -1.10 -49.17
CA ALA A 277 -45.51 -0.98 -47.78
C ALA A 277 -47.00 -1.36 -47.68
N GLY A 278 -47.32 -2.64 -47.87
CA GLY A 278 -48.67 -3.17 -47.64
C GLY A 278 -48.92 -3.53 -46.17
N ASP A 279 -50.16 -3.92 -45.87
CA ASP A 279 -50.59 -4.36 -44.52
C ASP A 279 -49.72 -5.49 -43.95
N ASP A 280 -49.12 -6.31 -44.81
CA ASP A 280 -48.19 -7.38 -44.43
C ASP A 280 -46.92 -6.86 -43.74
N VAL A 281 -46.37 -5.74 -44.23
CA VAL A 281 -45.17 -5.10 -43.68
C VAL A 281 -45.51 -4.45 -42.36
N THR A 282 -46.61 -3.69 -42.31
CA THR A 282 -47.09 -3.05 -41.08
C THR A 282 -47.37 -4.08 -39.99
N SER A 283 -48.06 -5.17 -40.32
CA SER A 283 -48.32 -6.29 -39.41
C SER A 283 -47.05 -7.03 -39.00
N HIS A 284 -46.03 -7.05 -39.85
CA HIS A 284 -44.73 -7.60 -39.49
C HIS A 284 -43.97 -6.70 -38.52
N LEU A 285 -43.98 -5.39 -38.75
CA LEU A 285 -43.34 -4.40 -37.89
C LEU A 285 -43.96 -4.38 -36.50
N HIS A 286 -45.29 -4.38 -36.41
CA HIS A 286 -45.97 -4.51 -35.12
C HIS A 286 -45.59 -5.81 -34.41
N ARG A 287 -45.55 -6.96 -35.11
CA ARG A 287 -45.08 -8.21 -34.49
C ARG A 287 -43.63 -8.14 -33.99
N LEU A 288 -42.74 -7.43 -34.67
CA LEU A 288 -41.37 -7.25 -34.22
C LEU A 288 -41.28 -6.32 -33.00
N LEU A 289 -42.07 -5.24 -33.00
CA LEU A 289 -42.20 -4.33 -31.87
C LEU A 289 -42.79 -5.04 -30.66
N ASP A 290 -43.86 -5.82 -30.82
CA ASP A 290 -44.49 -6.60 -29.75
C ASP A 290 -43.52 -7.65 -29.17
N GLN A 291 -42.68 -8.26 -30.02
CA GLN A 291 -41.64 -9.18 -29.58
C GLN A 291 -40.52 -8.48 -28.80
N ALA A 292 -40.07 -7.32 -29.29
CA ALA A 292 -39.07 -6.50 -28.60
C ALA A 292 -39.62 -5.97 -27.26
N GLU A 293 -40.89 -5.57 -27.23
CA GLU A 293 -41.63 -5.16 -26.04
C GLU A 293 -41.71 -6.29 -25.01
N ALA A 294 -42.09 -7.50 -25.45
CA ALA A 294 -42.15 -8.66 -24.58
C ALA A 294 -40.78 -8.99 -23.97
N HIS A 295 -39.71 -8.86 -24.75
CA HIS A 295 -38.34 -9.09 -24.27
C HIS A 295 -37.89 -8.00 -23.27
N SER A 296 -38.21 -6.73 -23.54
CA SER A 296 -37.93 -5.62 -22.62
C SER A 296 -38.68 -5.81 -21.29
N ASN A 297 -39.98 -6.10 -21.36
CA ASN A 297 -40.82 -6.37 -20.20
C ASN A 297 -40.29 -7.54 -19.35
N GLN A 298 -39.72 -8.58 -19.97
CA GLN A 298 -39.12 -9.69 -19.25
C GLN A 298 -37.86 -9.26 -18.50
N LYS A 299 -36.96 -8.49 -19.13
CA LYS A 299 -35.77 -7.92 -18.48
C LYS A 299 -36.15 -7.01 -17.32
N GLU A 300 -37.12 -6.15 -17.52
CA GLU A 300 -37.59 -5.22 -16.49
C GLU A 300 -38.25 -5.93 -15.30
N ARG A 301 -38.95 -7.05 -15.52
CA ARG A 301 -39.46 -7.90 -14.43
C ARG A 301 -38.33 -8.52 -13.61
N ILE A 302 -37.27 -8.99 -14.26
CA ILE A 302 -36.08 -9.51 -13.57
C ILE A 302 -35.45 -8.40 -12.72
N TRP A 303 -35.34 -7.19 -13.26
CA TRP A 303 -34.79 -6.03 -12.54
C TRP A 303 -35.69 -5.51 -11.42
N LYS A 304 -37.02 -5.60 -11.57
CA LYS A 304 -37.97 -5.33 -10.49
C LYS A 304 -37.76 -6.31 -9.34
N ASN A 305 -37.61 -7.59 -9.65
CA ASN A 305 -37.37 -8.62 -8.64
C ASN A 305 -35.98 -8.46 -7.98
N ALA A 306 -35.00 -7.94 -8.71
CA ALA A 306 -33.68 -7.59 -8.19
C ALA A 306 -33.64 -6.25 -7.43
N GLY A 307 -34.76 -5.52 -7.34
CA GLY A 307 -34.85 -4.22 -6.66
C GLY A 307 -34.09 -3.08 -7.34
N ALA A 308 -33.69 -3.26 -8.61
CA ALA A 308 -32.92 -2.27 -9.36
C ALA A 308 -33.79 -1.12 -9.88
N SER A 309 -35.07 -1.35 -10.16
CA SER A 309 -35.99 -0.36 -10.75
C SER A 309 -36.80 0.39 -9.69
N GLY A 310 -36.78 1.73 -9.74
CA GLY A 310 -37.58 2.57 -8.83
C GLY A 310 -39.08 2.52 -9.15
N GLU A 311 -39.92 2.64 -8.12
CA GLU A 311 -41.39 2.57 -8.23
C GLU A 311 -42.00 3.56 -9.22
N ARG A 312 -41.35 4.71 -9.42
CA ARG A 312 -41.83 5.81 -10.29
C ARG A 312 -41.86 5.48 -11.79
N ILE A 313 -41.14 4.45 -12.22
CA ILE A 313 -41.11 4.01 -13.64
C ILE A 313 -42.35 3.19 -13.99
N TRP A 314 -43.02 2.62 -12.99
CA TRP A 314 -44.14 1.70 -13.14
C TRP A 314 -45.47 2.44 -13.11
N GLN A 315 -46.31 2.20 -14.11
CA GLN A 315 -47.67 2.71 -14.12
C GLN A 315 -48.65 1.53 -14.07
N GLU A 316 -49.63 1.61 -13.18
CA GLU A 316 -50.71 0.64 -13.11
C GLU A 316 -51.79 1.03 -14.12
N GLU A 317 -52.04 0.14 -15.08
CA GLU A 317 -53.18 0.28 -15.99
C GLU A 317 -54.49 -0.05 -15.24
N ARG A 318 -55.62 0.47 -15.72
CA ARG A 318 -56.96 0.09 -15.21
C ARG A 318 -57.22 -1.38 -15.52
N GLY A 319 -56.77 -2.26 -14.63
CA GLY A 319 -56.75 -3.72 -14.82
C GLY A 319 -55.64 -4.45 -14.05
N GLY A 320 -54.81 -3.75 -13.27
CA GLY A 320 -53.80 -4.36 -12.39
C GLY A 320 -52.52 -4.82 -13.11
N LYS A 321 -52.37 -4.49 -14.39
CA LYS A 321 -51.14 -4.75 -15.16
C LYS A 321 -50.20 -3.56 -15.02
N TRP A 322 -48.97 -3.86 -14.65
CA TRP A 322 -47.89 -2.88 -14.52
C TRP A 322 -47.04 -2.92 -15.79
N TYR A 323 -46.81 -1.76 -16.39
CA TYR A 323 -45.90 -1.58 -17.53
C TYR A 323 -44.93 -0.42 -17.26
N ALA A 324 -43.74 -0.49 -17.85
CA ALA A 324 -42.76 0.60 -17.82
C ALA A 324 -42.98 1.55 -18.99
N ARG A 325 -42.66 2.84 -18.78
CA ARG A 325 -42.64 3.82 -19.87
C ARG A 325 -41.31 3.72 -20.63
N GLY A 326 -41.36 3.63 -21.95
CA GLY A 326 -40.17 3.60 -22.79
C GLY A 326 -40.51 3.67 -24.28
N ILE A 327 -39.50 3.94 -25.08
CA ILE A 327 -39.56 3.87 -26.54
C ILE A 327 -38.92 2.55 -26.94
N ILE A 328 -39.54 1.81 -27.86
CA ILE A 328 -39.04 0.51 -28.31
C ILE A 328 -38.42 0.68 -29.69
N PRO A 329 -37.08 0.71 -29.79
CA PRO A 329 -36.41 0.76 -31.08
C PRO A 329 -36.42 -0.64 -31.72
N VAL A 330 -36.66 -0.69 -33.03
CA VAL A 330 -36.46 -1.89 -33.84
C VAL A 330 -35.68 -1.50 -35.09
N ASP A 331 -34.48 -2.05 -35.19
CA ASP A 331 -33.63 -1.85 -36.36
C ASP A 331 -34.09 -2.72 -37.52
N LEU A 332 -34.25 -2.09 -38.68
CA LEU A 332 -34.75 -2.74 -39.88
C LEU A 332 -33.80 -2.46 -41.03
N LEU A 333 -33.39 -3.52 -41.72
CA LEU A 333 -32.66 -3.37 -42.96
C LEU A 333 -33.61 -2.82 -44.02
N THR A 334 -33.38 -1.57 -44.38
CA THR A 334 -34.09 -0.86 -45.44
C THR A 334 -33.17 -0.68 -46.64
N ARG A 335 -33.73 -0.78 -47.85
CA ARG A 335 -32.98 -0.52 -49.08
C ARG A 335 -33.54 0.69 -49.80
N PHE A 336 -32.64 1.58 -50.20
CA PHE A 336 -32.96 2.76 -50.98
C PHE A 336 -32.68 2.53 -52.47
N TYR A 337 -33.65 2.83 -53.32
CA TYR A 337 -33.47 2.86 -54.77
C TYR A 337 -33.69 4.29 -55.28
N ARG A 338 -32.97 4.65 -56.36
CA ARG A 338 -33.19 5.90 -57.09
C ARG A 338 -33.22 5.63 -58.57
N VAL A 339 -33.93 6.46 -59.33
CA VAL A 339 -33.90 6.39 -60.79
C VAL A 339 -32.54 6.88 -61.29
N ALA A 340 -31.80 6.03 -62.00
CA ALA A 340 -30.50 6.39 -62.56
C ALA A 340 -30.62 7.58 -63.54
N GLY A 341 -29.65 8.50 -63.50
CA GLY A 341 -29.57 9.64 -64.44
C GLY A 341 -30.38 10.89 -64.08
N LYS A 342 -31.21 10.89 -63.02
CA LYS A 342 -32.04 12.05 -62.63
C LYS A 342 -31.59 12.83 -61.38
N GLY A 343 -30.41 12.51 -60.83
CA GLY A 343 -29.75 13.29 -59.76
C GLY A 343 -30.67 13.64 -58.57
N HIS A 344 -30.48 14.84 -58.01
CA HIS A 344 -31.22 15.36 -56.85
C HIS A 344 -32.72 15.62 -57.07
N GLY A 345 -33.22 15.49 -58.31
CA GLY A 345 -34.63 15.69 -58.66
C GLY A 345 -35.44 14.40 -58.74
N SER A 346 -34.85 13.24 -58.43
CA SER A 346 -35.54 11.94 -58.47
C SER A 346 -36.11 11.54 -57.11
N PRO A 347 -37.28 10.87 -57.07
CA PRO A 347 -37.79 10.28 -55.85
C PRO A 347 -36.87 9.13 -55.40
N ILE A 348 -36.68 9.03 -54.09
CA ILE A 348 -35.97 7.94 -53.42
C ILE A 348 -37.01 6.91 -52.99
N PHE A 349 -36.89 5.71 -53.50
CA PHE A 349 -37.76 4.60 -53.14
C PHE A 349 -37.18 3.88 -51.93
N VAL A 350 -37.94 3.83 -50.84
CA VAL A 350 -37.54 3.16 -49.60
C VAL A 350 -38.28 1.84 -49.51
N LEU A 351 -37.54 0.74 -49.40
CA LEU A 351 -38.11 -0.58 -49.22
C LEU A 351 -37.81 -1.07 -47.80
N PRO A 352 -38.79 -0.98 -46.87
CA PRO A 352 -38.62 -1.42 -45.49
C PRO A 352 -38.59 -2.96 -45.37
N ALA A 353 -37.84 -3.47 -44.40
CA ALA A 353 -37.79 -4.90 -44.04
C ALA A 353 -37.44 -5.84 -45.21
N ILE A 354 -36.34 -5.55 -45.92
CA ILE A 354 -35.93 -6.29 -47.13
C ILE A 354 -35.70 -7.80 -46.89
N GLU A 355 -35.41 -8.21 -45.66
CA GLU A 355 -35.10 -9.60 -45.31
C GLU A 355 -36.30 -10.55 -45.31
N LYS A 356 -37.53 -10.04 -45.18
CA LYS A 356 -38.74 -10.87 -45.07
C LYS A 356 -39.86 -10.44 -46.01
N HIS A 357 -39.69 -9.33 -46.73
CA HIS A 357 -40.65 -8.86 -47.70
C HIS A 357 -40.93 -9.91 -48.80
N PRO A 358 -42.20 -10.34 -49.02
CA PRO A 358 -42.55 -11.36 -50.01
C PRO A 358 -42.26 -10.91 -51.44
N GLY A 359 -42.50 -9.64 -51.77
CA GLY A 359 -42.21 -9.05 -53.08
C GLY A 359 -40.72 -8.89 -53.45
N VAL A 360 -39.78 -9.21 -52.54
CA VAL A 360 -38.32 -9.12 -52.80
C VAL A 360 -37.63 -10.49 -52.62
N ALA A 361 -38.40 -11.56 -52.42
CA ALA A 361 -37.88 -12.91 -52.23
C ALA A 361 -36.99 -13.39 -53.40
N ALA A 362 -37.37 -13.08 -54.64
CA ALA A 362 -36.61 -13.43 -55.84
C ALA A 362 -35.25 -12.69 -55.89
N THR A 363 -35.25 -11.37 -55.69
CA THR A 363 -34.02 -10.55 -55.67
C THR A 363 -33.06 -10.99 -54.58
N ARG A 364 -33.60 -11.31 -53.39
CA ARG A 364 -32.80 -11.81 -52.25
C ARG A 364 -32.10 -13.13 -52.57
N SER A 365 -32.78 -14.04 -53.27
CA SER A 365 -32.20 -15.35 -53.65
C SER A 365 -30.97 -15.22 -54.57
N ILE A 366 -30.93 -14.15 -55.37
CA ILE A 366 -29.84 -13.88 -56.32
C ILE A 366 -28.65 -13.23 -55.60
N GLU A 367 -28.92 -12.34 -54.64
CA GLU A 367 -27.89 -11.62 -53.87
C GLU A 367 -27.20 -12.48 -52.81
N LYS A 368 -27.86 -13.52 -52.30
CA LYS A 368 -27.37 -14.39 -51.22
C LYS A 368 -26.26 -15.37 -51.63
N ARG A 369 -25.58 -15.16 -52.76
CA ARG A 369 -24.41 -15.95 -53.19
C ARG A 369 -23.11 -15.22 -52.81
N PRO A 370 -22.50 -15.49 -51.65
CA PRO A 370 -21.28 -14.80 -51.23
C PRO A 370 -20.01 -15.43 -51.85
N THR A 371 -19.08 -14.57 -52.27
CA THR A 371 -17.65 -14.91 -52.47
C THR A 371 -16.93 -14.57 -51.17
N VAL A 372 -16.45 -15.59 -50.44
CA VAL A 372 -15.85 -15.43 -49.11
C VAL A 372 -14.37 -15.03 -49.24
N VAL A 373 -13.97 -13.94 -48.58
CA VAL A 373 -12.58 -13.64 -48.22
C VAL A 373 -12.58 -13.34 -46.71
N SER A 374 -12.01 -14.24 -45.92
CA SER A 374 -11.90 -14.10 -44.47
C SER A 374 -10.62 -13.36 -44.09
N ILE A 375 -10.72 -12.38 -43.18
CA ILE A 375 -9.58 -11.70 -42.56
C ILE A 375 -9.54 -12.11 -41.09
N VAL A 376 -8.34 -12.25 -40.53
CA VAL A 376 -8.08 -12.66 -39.14
C VAL A 376 -8.37 -11.51 -38.17
N THR A 377 -9.02 -11.81 -37.04
CA THR A 377 -9.33 -10.87 -35.97
C THR A 377 -8.09 -10.51 -35.14
N PRO A 378 -7.89 -9.23 -34.77
CA PRO A 378 -6.77 -8.81 -33.93
C PRO A 378 -7.03 -9.09 -32.45
N THR A 379 -5.99 -9.48 -31.73
CA THR A 379 -5.97 -9.67 -30.27
C THR A 379 -5.57 -8.39 -29.54
N TRP A 380 -6.23 -8.11 -28.41
CA TRP A 380 -5.98 -6.93 -27.56
C TRP A 380 -4.83 -7.15 -26.56
N PRO A 381 -4.06 -6.09 -26.21
CA PRO A 381 -3.02 -6.18 -25.20
C PRO A 381 -3.59 -6.09 -23.77
N LYS A 382 -2.96 -6.80 -22.83
CA LYS A 382 -3.30 -6.79 -21.39
C LYS A 382 -2.85 -5.48 -20.74
N ARG A 383 -3.74 -4.83 -19.99
CA ARG A 383 -3.41 -3.72 -19.09
C ARG A 383 -2.90 -4.29 -17.76
N VAL A 384 -1.88 -3.66 -17.19
CA VAL A 384 -1.23 -3.99 -15.91
C VAL A 384 -1.72 -2.96 -14.87
N SER A 385 -1.99 -3.37 -13.63
CA SER A 385 -2.55 -2.47 -12.61
C SER A 385 -1.47 -1.66 -11.87
N GLU A 386 -1.82 -0.51 -11.28
CA GLU A 386 -0.88 0.36 -10.54
C GLU A 386 -0.31 -0.28 -9.25
N TRP A 387 -1.00 -1.26 -8.67
CA TRP A 387 -0.52 -1.99 -7.49
C TRP A 387 0.70 -2.85 -7.85
N GLU A 388 0.63 -3.55 -8.98
CA GLU A 388 1.77 -4.29 -9.52
C GLU A 388 2.95 -3.36 -9.78
N HIS A 389 2.71 -2.11 -10.20
CA HIS A 389 3.79 -1.15 -10.38
C HIS A 389 4.47 -0.76 -9.06
N ARG A 390 3.71 -0.49 -7.98
CA ARG A 390 4.29 -0.06 -6.69
C ARG A 390 5.08 -1.15 -5.98
N PHE A 391 4.61 -2.40 -6.05
CA PHE A 391 5.26 -3.50 -5.34
C PHE A 391 6.33 -4.21 -6.17
N LYS A 392 6.29 -4.10 -7.49
CA LYS A 392 7.34 -4.67 -8.36
C LYS A 392 8.72 -4.08 -8.09
N GLU A 393 8.83 -2.77 -7.88
CA GLU A 393 10.10 -2.14 -7.51
C GLU A 393 10.65 -2.70 -6.18
N ARG A 394 9.78 -2.92 -5.20
CA ARG A 394 10.17 -3.52 -3.91
C ARG A 394 10.57 -4.99 -4.05
N LEU A 395 9.87 -5.73 -4.89
CA LEU A 395 10.13 -7.15 -5.15
C LEU A 395 11.43 -7.33 -5.93
N ASP A 396 11.72 -6.43 -6.86
CA ASP A 396 12.96 -6.41 -7.63
C ASP A 396 14.15 -5.99 -6.73
N TYR A 397 13.98 -5.00 -5.86
CA TYR A 397 14.97 -4.63 -4.84
C TYR A 397 15.25 -5.77 -3.85
N ALA A 398 14.21 -6.44 -3.34
CA ALA A 398 14.39 -7.57 -2.42
C ALA A 398 15.15 -8.75 -3.07
N LYS A 399 14.91 -9.00 -4.36
CA LYS A 399 15.66 -10.00 -5.13
C LYS A 399 17.12 -9.60 -5.31
N GLU A 400 17.40 -8.32 -5.53
CA GLU A 400 18.76 -7.80 -5.67
C GLU A 400 19.55 -7.96 -4.37
N VAL A 401 18.95 -7.57 -3.23
CA VAL A 401 19.55 -7.77 -1.89
C VAL A 401 19.75 -9.26 -1.58
N GLU A 402 18.83 -10.15 -1.98
CA GLU A 402 19.03 -11.59 -1.84
C GLU A 402 20.23 -12.11 -2.65
N LEU A 403 20.44 -11.59 -3.86
CA LEU A 403 21.57 -11.96 -4.70
C LEU A 403 22.89 -11.47 -4.10
N GLU A 404 22.91 -10.24 -3.57
CA GLU A 404 24.07 -9.67 -2.87
C GLU A 404 24.41 -10.44 -1.58
N ASN A 405 23.41 -10.81 -0.78
CA ASN A 405 23.63 -11.65 0.39
C ASN A 405 24.20 -13.02 0.01
N LYS A 406 23.73 -13.63 -1.08
CA LYS A 406 24.27 -14.90 -1.58
C LYS A 406 25.72 -14.75 -2.05
N SER A 407 26.12 -13.62 -2.63
CA SER A 407 27.53 -13.38 -2.96
C SER A 407 28.39 -13.14 -1.72
N LEU A 408 27.94 -12.34 -0.76
CA LEU A 408 28.68 -12.07 0.48
C LEU A 408 28.92 -13.35 1.31
N VAL A 409 27.95 -14.26 1.35
CA VAL A 409 28.12 -15.56 2.00
C VAL A 409 29.20 -16.40 1.31
N ARG A 410 29.28 -16.37 -0.04
CA ARG A 410 30.37 -17.06 -0.76
C ARG A 410 31.72 -16.45 -0.45
N ASP A 411 31.81 -15.12 -0.45
CA ASP A 411 33.07 -14.41 -0.17
C ASP A 411 33.56 -14.68 1.25
N ASN A 412 32.66 -14.72 2.24
CA ASN A 412 33.00 -15.10 3.61
C ASN A 412 33.56 -16.53 3.69
N ILE A 413 32.95 -17.50 2.99
CA ILE A 413 33.47 -18.87 2.92
C ILE A 413 34.87 -18.91 2.29
N GLU A 414 35.11 -18.13 1.23
CA GLU A 414 36.42 -18.04 0.58
C GLU A 414 37.47 -17.43 1.50
N ILE A 415 37.13 -16.37 2.24
CA ILE A 415 38.00 -15.72 3.22
C ILE A 415 38.33 -16.68 4.37
N GLU A 416 37.34 -17.39 4.91
CA GLU A 416 37.57 -18.41 5.95
C GLU A 416 38.51 -19.52 5.47
N ALA A 417 38.32 -20.01 4.24
CA ALA A 417 39.20 -21.01 3.64
C ALA A 417 40.62 -20.46 3.38
N ALA A 418 40.75 -19.18 3.05
CA ALA A 418 42.05 -18.51 2.90
C ALA A 418 42.76 -18.34 4.27
N MET A 419 42.00 -17.96 5.31
CA MET A 419 42.49 -17.84 6.69
C MET A 419 42.93 -19.18 7.24
N ALA A 420 42.16 -20.25 7.01
CA ALA A 420 42.55 -21.61 7.39
C ALA A 420 43.87 -22.04 6.72
N ARG A 421 44.03 -21.74 5.43
CA ARG A 421 45.29 -22.01 4.69
C ARG A 421 46.47 -21.20 5.23
N LYS A 422 46.28 -19.93 5.58
CA LYS A 422 47.32 -19.09 6.20
C LYS A 422 47.68 -19.59 7.59
N ASN A 423 46.70 -19.98 8.40
CA ASN A 423 46.92 -20.53 9.74
C ASN A 423 47.68 -21.86 9.70
N GLU A 424 47.37 -22.74 8.74
CA GLU A 424 48.12 -23.98 8.55
C GLU A 424 49.58 -23.72 8.13
N LYS A 425 49.83 -22.74 7.25
CA LYS A 425 51.20 -22.30 6.92
C LYS A 425 51.93 -21.74 8.14
N LEU A 426 51.27 -20.90 8.93
CA LEU A 426 51.84 -20.35 10.17
C LEU A 426 52.19 -21.46 11.17
N ARG A 427 51.34 -22.48 11.29
CA ARG A 427 51.62 -23.64 12.13
C ARG A 427 52.85 -24.41 11.65
N ARG A 428 52.94 -24.72 10.36
CA ARG A 428 54.13 -25.36 9.77
C ARG A 428 55.40 -24.53 9.98
N ASN A 429 55.33 -23.23 9.75
CA ASN A 429 56.47 -22.33 9.97
C ASN A 429 56.88 -22.31 11.46
N ARG A 430 55.93 -22.37 12.40
CA ARG A 430 56.23 -22.48 13.83
C ARG A 430 56.88 -23.81 14.16
N ASP A 431 56.40 -24.91 13.60
CA ASP A 431 56.97 -26.25 13.81
C ASP A 431 58.39 -26.35 13.20
N GLU A 432 58.62 -25.76 12.03
CA GLU A 432 59.95 -25.65 11.41
C GLU A 432 60.89 -24.79 12.25
N LEU A 433 60.42 -23.65 12.78
CA LEU A 433 61.22 -22.82 13.68
C LEU A 433 61.51 -23.53 15.01
N ALA A 434 60.56 -24.30 15.55
CA ALA A 434 60.75 -25.09 16.75
C ALA A 434 61.75 -26.22 16.50
N PHE A 435 61.66 -26.91 15.36
CA PHE A 435 62.63 -27.91 14.92
C PHE A 435 64.01 -27.28 14.76
N LEU A 436 64.16 -26.18 14.01
CA LEU A 436 65.44 -25.49 13.84
C LEU A 436 66.02 -25.02 15.18
N LYS A 437 65.19 -24.54 16.12
CA LYS A 437 65.64 -24.19 17.48
C LYS A 437 66.11 -25.42 18.26
N ALA A 438 65.40 -26.55 18.17
CA ALA A 438 65.78 -27.80 18.81
C ALA A 438 67.08 -28.38 18.22
N THR A 439 67.20 -28.45 16.89
CA THR A 439 68.42 -28.91 16.21
C THR A 439 69.59 -27.93 16.38
N SER A 440 69.31 -26.63 16.56
CA SER A 440 70.30 -25.63 16.94
C SER A 440 70.81 -25.87 18.36
N SER A 441 69.94 -26.25 19.30
CA SER A 441 70.31 -26.54 20.69
C SER A 441 71.21 -27.78 20.88
N GLU A 442 71.15 -28.76 19.97
CA GLU A 442 72.03 -29.94 19.98
C GLU A 442 73.33 -29.78 19.15
N GLY A 443 73.48 -28.68 18.39
CA GLY A 443 74.60 -28.43 17.48
C GLY A 443 75.39 -27.13 17.71
N VAL A 444 75.20 -26.47 18.86
CA VAL A 444 75.57 -25.06 19.11
C VAL A 444 77.05 -24.70 18.84
N GLY A 445 77.99 -25.65 18.82
CA GLY A 445 79.41 -25.33 18.60
C GLY A 445 79.83 -25.05 17.16
N LYS A 446 79.27 -25.77 16.16
CA LYS A 446 79.85 -25.80 14.80
C LYS A 446 79.04 -25.01 13.76
N THR A 447 77.71 -25.00 13.88
CA THR A 447 76.84 -24.29 12.93
C THR A 447 76.85 -22.78 13.17
N GLN A 448 76.92 -22.31 14.42
CA GLN A 448 77.00 -20.87 14.73
C GLN A 448 78.30 -20.26 14.19
N GLN A 449 79.43 -20.97 14.25
CA GLN A 449 80.67 -20.55 13.60
C GLN A 449 80.59 -20.59 12.06
N SER A 450 79.86 -21.55 11.47
CA SER A 450 79.67 -21.60 10.01
C SER A 450 78.77 -20.48 9.49
N LEU A 451 77.75 -20.10 10.27
CA LEU A 451 76.78 -19.06 9.93
C LEU A 451 77.42 -17.68 10.08
N LEU A 452 78.20 -17.47 11.16
CA LEU A 452 79.01 -16.26 11.33
C LEU A 452 80.09 -16.13 10.25
N ARG A 453 80.74 -17.22 9.83
CA ARG A 453 81.69 -17.20 8.70
C ARG A 453 81.00 -16.88 7.37
N ARG A 454 79.78 -17.39 7.15
CA ARG A 454 78.99 -17.06 5.95
C ARG A 454 78.54 -15.60 5.96
N ILE A 455 78.07 -15.09 7.09
CA ILE A 455 77.70 -13.67 7.25
C ILE A 455 78.91 -12.77 6.98
N ALA A 456 80.08 -13.07 7.58
CA ALA A 456 81.32 -12.33 7.32
C ALA A 456 81.77 -12.39 5.84
N ALA A 457 81.60 -13.55 5.18
CA ALA A 457 81.89 -13.69 3.75
C ALA A 457 80.90 -12.90 2.87
N TYR A 458 79.62 -12.83 3.24
CA TYR A 458 78.63 -12.00 2.55
C TYR A 458 78.87 -10.51 2.77
N GLU A 459 79.27 -10.08 3.97
CA GLU A 459 79.65 -8.70 4.26
C GLU A 459 80.89 -8.26 3.47
N ALA A 460 81.92 -9.12 3.38
CA ALA A 460 83.10 -8.85 2.56
C ALA A 460 82.73 -8.71 1.08
N LYS A 461 81.85 -9.58 0.57
CA LYS A 461 81.38 -9.54 -0.83
C LYS A 461 80.49 -8.32 -1.10
N MET A 462 79.66 -7.90 -0.14
CA MET A 462 78.87 -6.66 -0.22
C MET A 462 79.76 -5.41 -0.19
N LYS A 463 80.89 -5.44 0.53
CA LYS A 463 81.87 -4.35 0.57
C LYS A 463 82.67 -4.24 -0.72
N GLU A 464 83.04 -5.38 -1.31
CA GLU A 464 83.66 -5.44 -2.65
C GLU A 464 82.70 -4.93 -3.73
N LEU A 465 81.43 -5.36 -3.71
CA LEU A 465 80.40 -4.89 -4.64
C LEU A 465 80.11 -3.38 -4.51
N LYS A 466 80.15 -2.81 -3.29
CA LYS A 466 80.05 -1.36 -3.09
C LYS A 466 81.20 -0.58 -3.75
N SER A 467 82.38 -1.17 -3.90
CA SER A 467 83.53 -0.53 -4.56
C SER A 467 83.49 -0.59 -6.09
N VAL A 468 82.76 -1.56 -6.66
CA VAL A 468 82.67 -1.80 -8.11
C VAL A 468 81.40 -1.18 -8.71
N LEU A 469 80.32 -1.06 -7.95
CA LEU A 469 79.01 -0.60 -8.45
C LEU A 469 78.80 0.91 -8.29
N PRO A 470 78.14 1.58 -9.27
CA PRO A 470 77.77 3.00 -9.20
C PRO A 470 76.89 3.35 -7.99
N SER A 471 77.04 4.56 -7.46
CA SER A 471 76.41 5.05 -6.21
C SER A 471 74.88 4.92 -6.13
N LYS A 472 74.20 4.81 -7.28
CA LYS A 472 72.73 4.67 -7.36
C LYS A 472 72.20 3.38 -6.73
N TYR A 473 73.02 2.33 -6.59
CA TYR A 473 72.59 1.03 -6.05
C TYR A 473 73.00 0.79 -4.59
N HIS A 474 73.65 1.76 -3.95
CA HIS A 474 74.15 1.60 -2.57
C HIS A 474 73.04 1.55 -1.52
N SER A 475 71.89 2.19 -1.78
CA SER A 475 70.72 2.21 -0.87
C SER A 475 70.03 0.85 -0.74
N GLN A 476 70.16 -0.03 -1.74
CA GLN A 476 69.60 -1.39 -1.71
C GLN A 476 70.48 -2.40 -0.97
N LEU A 477 71.70 -1.99 -0.58
CA LEU A 477 72.69 -2.84 0.11
C LEU A 477 72.75 -2.57 1.63
N THR A 478 71.85 -1.73 2.16
CA THR A 478 71.68 -1.48 3.59
C THR A 478 70.44 -2.21 4.07
N LEU A 479 70.62 -3.27 4.86
CA LEU A 479 69.54 -3.94 5.59
C LEU A 479 69.13 -3.04 6.75
N THR A 480 68.01 -2.32 6.61
CA THR A 480 67.35 -1.66 7.73
C THR A 480 66.48 -2.70 8.44
N VAL A 481 66.79 -2.96 9.71
CA VAL A 481 65.87 -3.66 10.62
C VAL A 481 64.94 -2.57 11.14
N GLU A 482 63.72 -2.51 10.59
CA GLU A 482 62.67 -1.64 11.11
C GLU A 482 61.90 -2.43 12.17
N ASP A 483 61.92 -1.92 13.40
CA ASP A 483 61.14 -2.41 14.54
C ASP A 483 59.66 -2.04 14.33
N GLU A 484 58.78 -3.04 14.29
CA GLU A 484 57.33 -2.87 14.33
C GLU A 484 56.91 -2.50 15.77
N GLU A 485 56.75 -1.19 16.03
CA GLU A 485 55.96 -0.72 17.18
C GLU A 485 54.90 0.31 16.74
N THR A 486 53.69 0.11 17.28
CA THR A 486 52.49 0.98 17.27
C THR A 486 51.57 0.95 16.04
N GLY A 487 50.43 0.29 16.23
CA GLY A 487 49.20 0.51 15.48
C GLY A 487 48.00 0.57 16.42
N GLU A 488 47.83 1.72 17.09
CA GLU A 488 46.56 2.22 17.60
C GLU A 488 46.30 3.55 16.89
N VAL A 489 45.30 3.58 16.00
CA VAL A 489 44.11 4.46 15.95
C VAL A 489 43.20 3.93 14.86
#